data_AF-A0A6J4T6T9-F1
#
_entry.id   AF-A0A6J4T6T9-F1
#
_cell.length_a   1.000
_cell.length_b   1.000
_cell.length_c   1.000
_cell.angle_alpha   90.00
_cell.angle_beta   90.00
_cell.angle_gamma   90.00
#
_symmetry.space_group_name_H-M   'P 1'
#
loop_
_entity.id
_entity.type
_entity.pdbx_description
1 polymer ?
#
loop_
_entity_poly.entity_id
_entity_poly.type
_entity_poly.pdbx_seq_one_letter_code
_entity_poly.pdbx_strand_id
1 'polypeptide(L)'
;KIEQAIKSKDWENVYNAAHYTKSSLSIIKISEMFDWVEQAENNAKKKTDLNILPELVKKMKEKYLFAEELLNEKFRAAYAPS
;
A
#
# COMPACT_ATOMS: atom_id res chain seq x y z
N LYS A 1 8.89 7.10 3.03
CA LYS A 1 9.93 6.57 2.10
C LYS A 1 9.44 6.57 0.64
N ILE A 2 8.28 5.98 0.30
CA ILE A 2 7.79 5.95 -1.10
C ILE A 2 7.40 7.33 -1.68
N GLU A 3 6.79 8.22 -0.87
CA GLU A 3 6.38 9.57 -1.30
C GLU A 3 7.58 10.47 -1.68
N GLN A 4 8.70 10.33 -0.97
CA GLN A 4 9.96 11.02 -1.30
C GLN A 4 10.57 10.45 -2.58
N ALA A 5 10.56 9.13 -2.76
CA ALA A 5 11.06 8.47 -3.97
C ALA A 5 10.26 8.86 -5.22
N ILE A 6 8.95 9.06 -5.10
CA ILE A 6 8.10 9.60 -6.18
C ILE A 6 8.50 11.03 -6.52
N LYS A 7 8.70 11.90 -5.51
CA LYS A 7 9.12 13.30 -5.72
C LYS A 7 10.51 13.40 -6.36
N SER A 8 11.43 12.51 -6.01
CA SER A 8 12.79 12.47 -6.56
C SER A 8 12.89 11.65 -7.86
N LYS A 9 11.79 11.11 -8.39
CA LYS A 9 11.75 10.21 -9.56
C LYS A 9 12.68 8.99 -9.42
N ASP A 10 12.89 8.54 -8.18
CA ASP A 10 13.67 7.36 -7.84
C ASP A 10 12.77 6.12 -7.92
N TRP A 11 12.54 5.67 -9.16
CA TRP A 11 11.60 4.58 -9.46
C TRP A 11 12.03 3.22 -8.91
N GLU A 12 13.32 3.03 -8.67
CA GLU A 12 13.87 1.80 -8.10
C GLU A 12 13.48 1.68 -6.62
N ASN A 13 13.56 2.77 -5.86
CA ASN A 13 13.02 2.80 -4.50
C ASN A 13 11.50 2.67 -4.45
N VAL A 14 10.77 3.22 -5.43
CA VAL A 14 9.31 3.03 -5.52
C VAL A 14 8.97 1.56 -5.74
N TYR A 15 9.68 0.88 -6.65
CA TYR A 15 9.52 -0.54 -6.92
C TYR A 15 9.79 -1.40 -5.67
N ASN A 16 10.94 -1.21 -5.02
CA ASN A 16 11.32 -1.99 -3.85
C ASN A 16 10.35 -1.82 -2.69
N ALA A 17 9.86 -0.60 -2.46
CA ALA A 17 8.88 -0.31 -1.43
C ALA A 17 7.49 -0.92 -1.75
N ALA A 18 7.06 -0.87 -3.01
CA ALA A 18 5.82 -1.51 -3.44
C ALA A 18 5.89 -3.04 -3.31
N HIS A 19 6.99 -3.65 -3.74
CA HIS A 19 7.22 -5.09 -3.65
C HIS A 19 7.19 -5.61 -2.21
N TYR A 20 7.85 -4.91 -1.29
CA TYR A 20 7.82 -5.22 0.13
C TYR A 20 6.39 -5.13 0.70
N THR A 21 5.66 -4.07 0.32
CA THR A 21 4.27 -3.84 0.76
C THR A 21 3.31 -4.92 0.24
N LYS A 22 3.52 -5.42 -1.00
CA LYS A 22 2.75 -6.52 -1.61
C LYS A 22 2.77 -7.79 -0.75
N SER A 23 3.96 -8.16 -0.25
CA SER A 23 4.14 -9.35 0.61
C SER A 23 3.45 -9.20 1.97
N SER A 24 3.48 -8.00 2.56
CA SER A 24 2.79 -7.73 3.84
C SER A 24 1.26 -7.75 3.69
N LEU A 25 0.74 -7.24 2.58
CA LEU A 25 -0.70 -7.21 2.30
C LEU A 25 -1.26 -8.58 1.87
N SER A 26 -0.43 -9.53 1.40
CA SER A 26 -0.94 -10.88 1.10
C SER A 26 -1.38 -11.64 2.36
N ILE A 27 -0.91 -11.23 3.54
CA ILE A 27 -1.27 -11.82 4.84
C ILE A 27 -2.62 -11.25 5.34
N ILE A 28 -2.99 -10.04 4.94
CA ILE A 28 -4.24 -9.37 5.31
C ILE A 28 -5.05 -9.20 4.02
N LYS A 29 -5.96 -10.14 3.73
CA LYS A 29 -6.78 -10.16 2.49
C LYS A 29 -7.66 -8.91 2.34
N ILE A 30 -7.06 -7.79 1.94
CA ILE A 30 -7.72 -6.62 1.39
C ILE A 30 -7.38 -6.66 -0.09
N SER A 31 -8.19 -7.42 -0.85
CA SER A 31 -7.94 -7.70 -2.28
C SER A 31 -7.71 -6.42 -3.08
N GLU A 32 -8.45 -5.35 -2.78
CA GLU A 32 -8.32 -4.06 -3.45
C GLU A 32 -6.94 -3.40 -3.28
N MET A 33 -6.28 -3.57 -2.13
CA MET A 33 -4.96 -2.98 -1.92
C MET A 33 -3.89 -3.72 -2.69
N PHE A 34 -3.99 -5.05 -2.76
CA PHE A 34 -3.07 -5.88 -3.54
C PHE A 34 -3.10 -5.49 -5.03
N ASP A 35 -4.31 -5.31 -5.57
CA ASP A 35 -4.51 -4.90 -6.96
C ASP A 35 -3.90 -3.52 -7.26
N TRP A 36 -4.00 -2.57 -6.31
CA TRP A 36 -3.39 -1.25 -6.45
C TRP A 36 -1.86 -1.27 -6.32
N VAL A 37 -1.29 -2.13 -5.46
CA VAL A 37 0.16 -2.34 -5.41
C VAL A 37 0.65 -2.87 -6.75
N GLU A 38 -0.03 -3.88 -7.30
CA GLU A 38 0.35 -4.51 -8.54
C GLU A 38 0.23 -3.56 -9.74
N GLN A 39 -0.79 -2.70 -9.76
CA GLN A 39 -0.88 -1.63 -10.75
C GLN A 39 0.27 -0.63 -10.63
N ALA A 40 0.59 -0.19 -9.41
CA ALA A 40 1.69 0.75 -9.19
C ALA A 40 3.05 0.14 -9.59
N GLU A 41 3.27 -1.14 -9.28
CA GLU A 41 4.47 -1.91 -9.66
C GLU A 41 4.60 -2.00 -11.19
N ASN A 42 3.52 -2.37 -11.88
CA ASN A 42 3.51 -2.49 -13.33
C ASN A 42 3.70 -1.14 -14.04
N ASN A 43 3.07 -0.07 -13.54
CA ASN A 43 3.18 1.27 -14.11
C ASN A 43 4.60 1.84 -13.92
N ALA A 44 5.19 1.66 -12.73
CA ALA A 44 6.57 2.04 -12.47
C ALA A 44 7.57 1.26 -13.35
N LYS A 45 7.39 -0.06 -13.50
CA LYS A 45 8.24 -0.92 -14.34
C LYS A 45 8.18 -0.54 -15.82
N LYS A 46 7.01 -0.17 -16.32
CA LYS A 46 6.78 0.17 -17.74
C LYS A 46 7.03 1.66 -18.07
N LYS A 47 7.25 2.51 -17.05
CA LYS A 47 7.36 3.98 -17.18
C LYS A 47 6.15 4.62 -17.88
N THR A 48 4.97 4.02 -17.72
CA THR A 48 3.70 4.48 -18.30
C THR A 48 2.78 4.96 -17.18
N ASP A 49 1.92 5.93 -17.48
CA ASP A 49 0.90 6.45 -16.55
C ASP A 49 1.45 6.86 -15.17
N LEU A 50 2.59 7.56 -15.15
CA LEU A 50 3.22 8.02 -13.91
C LEU A 50 2.39 9.06 -13.14
N ASN A 51 1.42 9.69 -13.80
CA ASN A 51 0.54 10.71 -13.21
C ASN A 51 -0.48 10.13 -12.23
N ILE A 52 -0.82 8.84 -12.32
CA ILE A 52 -1.80 8.18 -11.44
C ILE A 52 -1.14 7.53 -10.21
N LEU A 53 0.18 7.37 -10.20
CA LEU A 53 0.92 6.80 -9.07
C LEU A 53 0.67 7.55 -7.74
N PRO A 54 0.64 8.89 -7.68
CA PRO A 54 0.36 9.61 -6.44
C PRO A 54 -1.03 9.30 -5.87
N GLU A 55 -2.03 9.16 -6.74
CA GLU A 55 -3.40 8.88 -6.32
C GLU A 55 -3.57 7.42 -5.88
N LEU A 56 -2.93 6.47 -6.57
CA LEU A 56 -2.87 5.08 -6.14
C LEU A 56 -2.24 4.94 -4.75
N VAL A 57 -1.11 5.61 -4.51
CA VAL A 57 -0.44 5.59 -3.19
C VAL A 57 -1.31 6.21 -2.11
N LYS A 58 -2.05 7.28 -2.41
CA LYS A 58 -3.02 7.88 -1.47
C LYS A 58 -4.11 6.87 -1.08
N LYS A 59 -4.75 6.23 -2.06
CA LYS A 59 -5.80 5.22 -1.83
C LYS A 59 -5.29 4.04 -1.00
N MET A 60 -4.06 3.59 -1.25
CA MET A 60 -3.43 2.53 -0.46
C MET A 60 -3.25 2.95 1.00
N LYS A 61 -2.80 4.18 1.26
CA LYS A 61 -2.60 4.69 2.62
C LYS A 61 -3.92 4.78 3.40
N GLU A 62 -4.98 5.26 2.75
CA GLU A 62 -6.33 5.35 3.35
C GLU A 62 -6.88 3.96 3.70
N LYS A 63 -6.77 2.99 2.77
CA LYS A 63 -7.18 1.60 3.05
C LYS A 63 -6.32 0.93 4.11
N TYR A 64 -5.03 1.22 4.17
CA TYR A 64 -4.14 0.68 5.21
C TYR A 64 -4.54 1.17 6.60
N LEU A 65 -4.79 2.47 6.76
CA LEU A 65 -5.23 3.04 8.03
C LEU A 65 -6.57 2.46 8.47
N PHE A 66 -7.52 2.34 7.53
CA PHE A 66 -8.80 1.68 7.80
C PHE A 66 -8.63 0.21 8.23
N ALA A 67 -7.72 -0.53 7.58
CA ALA A 67 -7.41 -1.91 7.94
C ALA A 67 -6.79 -2.03 9.34
N GLU A 68 -5.87 -1.12 9.66
CA GLU A 68 -5.19 -1.06 10.95
C GLU A 68 -6.16 -0.72 12.08
N GLU A 69 -7.07 0.25 11.86
CA GLU A 69 -8.16 0.55 12.79
C GLU A 69 -9.08 -0.65 13.00
N LEU A 70 -9.54 -1.29 11.92
CA LEU A 70 -10.43 -2.45 11.99
C LEU A 70 -9.78 -3.64 12.71
N LEU A 71 -8.49 -3.89 12.46
CA LEU A 71 -7.72 -4.94 13.15
C LEU A 71 -7.56 -4.59 14.63
N ASN A 72 -7.17 -3.36 14.95
CA ASN A 72 -7.00 -2.91 16.34
C ASN A 72 -8.32 -2.94 17.12
N GLU A 73 -9.44 -2.60 16.49
CA GLU A 73 -10.78 -2.73 17.08
C GLU A 73 -11.12 -4.21 17.36
N LYS A 74 -10.90 -5.11 16.39
CA LYS A 74 -11.12 -6.55 16.59
C LYS A 74 -10.21 -7.14 17.67
N PHE A 75 -8.95 -6.73 17.74
CA PHE A 75 -8.04 -7.15 18.80
C PHE A 75 -8.47 -6.58 20.16
N ARG A 76 -8.87 -5.32 20.27
CA ARG A 76 -9.41 -4.77 21.53
C ARG A 76 -10.68 -5.49 21.96
N ALA A 77 -11.61 -5.76 21.04
CA ALA A 77 -12.83 -6.48 21.35
C ALA A 77 -12.58 -7.94 21.77
N ALA A 78 -11.56 -8.59 21.21
CA ALA A 78 -11.17 -9.96 21.55
C ALA A 78 -10.39 -10.09 22.87
N TYR A 79 -9.78 -9.01 23.37
CA TYR A 79 -8.94 -8.99 24.57
C TYR A 79 -9.38 -7.97 25.63
N ALA A 80 -10.59 -7.42 25.53
CA ALA A 80 -11.15 -6.58 26.58
C ALA A 80 -11.39 -7.42 27.84
N PRO A 81 -10.83 -7.05 29.01
CA PRO A 81 -11.11 -7.76 30.25
C PRO A 81 -12.59 -7.63 30.58
N SER A 82 -13.23 -8.78 30.82
CA SER A 82 -14.63 -8.91 31.28
C SER A 82 -14.88 -8.21 32.61
#